data_AF-A0A497IYU9-F1
#
_entry.id   AF-A0A497IYU9-F1
#
_cell.length_a   1.000
_cell.length_b   1.000
_cell.length_c   1.000
_cell.angle_alpha   90.00
_cell.angle_beta   90.00
_cell.angle_gamma   90.00
#
_symmetry.space_group_name_H-M   'P 1'
#
loop_
_entity.id
_entity.type
_entity.pdbx_description
1 polymer ?
#
loop_
_entity_poly.entity_id
_entity_poly.type
_entity_poly.pdbx_seq_one_letter_code
_entity_poly.pdbx_strand_id
1 'polypeptide(L)'
;MSDEEIKREVTDLLSKLIRIDTTNPPGNETAAAELLYDYLSSEGYEPEILEHVDGRGNLLASLKGDGKTRFMLLSHLDVVPADP
;
A
#
# COMPACT_ATOMS: atom_id res chain seq x y z
N MET A 1 8.43 -18.46 7.46
CA MET A 1 9.53 -17.73 6.80
C MET A 1 10.61 -17.46 7.83
N SER A 2 11.87 -17.57 7.45
CA SER A 2 13.02 -17.14 8.24
C SER A 2 13.16 -15.63 8.23
N ASP A 3 13.91 -15.07 9.19
CA ASP A 3 14.16 -13.63 9.29
C ASP A 3 14.76 -13.04 8.00
N GLU A 4 15.66 -13.77 7.35
CA GLU A 4 16.26 -13.35 6.08
C GLU A 4 15.25 -13.37 4.91
N GLU A 5 14.30 -14.30 4.91
CA GLU A 5 13.23 -14.32 3.92
C GLU A 5 12.29 -13.12 4.09
N ILE A 6 11.90 -12.82 5.33
CA ILE A 6 11.06 -11.65 5.66
C ILE A 6 11.78 -10.35 5.28
N LYS A 7 13.06 -10.23 5.64
CA LYS A 7 13.86 -9.05 5.31
C LYS A 7 13.95 -8.84 3.80
N ARG A 8 14.18 -9.91 3.04
CA ARG A 8 14.24 -9.86 1.57
C ARG A 8 12.91 -9.43 0.98
N GLU A 9 11.81 -10.03 1.42
CA GLU A 9 10.45 -9.70 0.98
C GLU A 9 10.10 -8.23 1.26
N VAL A 10 10.26 -7.78 2.50
CA VAL A 10 9.94 -6.40 2.90
C VAL A 10 10.79 -5.40 2.13
N THR A 11 12.09 -5.68 1.93
CA THR A 11 12.98 -4.80 1.18
C THR A 11 12.60 -4.73 -0.30
N ASP A 12 12.21 -5.86 -0.91
CA ASP A 12 11.75 -5.89 -2.30
C ASP A 12 10.45 -5.11 -2.48
N LEU A 13 9.45 -5.35 -1.63
CA LEU A 13 8.17 -4.63 -1.66
C LEU A 13 8.38 -3.12 -1.48
N LEU A 14 9.14 -2.71 -0.44
CA LEU A 14 9.46 -1.30 -0.19
C LEU A 14 10.20 -0.67 -1.37
N SER A 15 11.16 -1.38 -1.96
CA SER A 15 11.91 -0.88 -3.13
C SER A 15 11.02 -0.69 -4.35
N LYS A 16 9.97 -1.50 -4.53
CA LYS A 16 9.00 -1.29 -5.61
C LYS A 16 8.10 -0.09 -5.32
N LEU A 17 7.61 0.05 -4.08
CA LEU A 17 6.80 1.20 -3.67
C LEU A 17 7.52 2.54 -3.85
N ILE A 18 8.78 2.65 -3.40
CA ILE A 18 9.58 3.87 -3.50
C ILE A 18 9.79 4.32 -4.96
N ARG A 19 9.78 3.39 -5.92
CA ARG A 19 9.97 3.71 -7.35
C ARG A 19 8.72 4.28 -8.01
N ILE A 20 7.56 4.18 -7.36
CA ILE A 20 6.32 4.75 -7.85
C ILE A 20 6.31 6.22 -7.41
N ASP A 21 6.36 7.12 -8.38
CA ASP A 21 6.28 8.56 -8.09
C ASP A 21 4.85 8.91 -7.71
N THR A 22 4.62 9.09 -6.40
CA THR A 22 3.36 9.54 -5.79
C THR A 22 3.45 11.00 -5.31
N THR A 23 4.37 11.78 -5.88
CA THR A 23 4.59 13.19 -5.48
C THR A 23 3.33 14.03 -5.66
N ASN A 24 2.90 14.67 -4.57
CA ASN A 24 1.70 15.50 -4.52
C ASN A 24 2.08 16.99 -4.37
N PRO A 25 1.60 17.90 -5.25
CA PRO A 25 0.82 17.68 -6.48
C PRO A 25 1.65 17.18 -7.70
N PRO A 26 1.03 16.46 -8.68
CA PRO A 26 -0.41 16.16 -8.79
C PRO A 26 -0.90 14.95 -7.98
N GLY A 27 0.00 14.07 -7.52
CA GLY A 27 -0.33 12.74 -7.00
C GLY A 27 -0.22 11.66 -8.09
N ASN A 28 -0.42 10.41 -7.69
CA ASN A 28 -0.42 9.18 -8.53
C ASN A 28 -0.60 7.93 -7.62
N GLU A 29 -1.29 8.09 -6.49
CA GLU A 29 -1.37 7.10 -5.42
C GLU A 29 -2.09 5.83 -5.87
N THR A 30 -2.93 5.90 -6.90
CA THR A 30 -3.59 4.72 -7.50
C THR A 30 -2.56 3.68 -7.94
N ALA A 31 -1.45 4.08 -8.56
CA ALA A 31 -0.40 3.13 -8.98
C ALA A 31 0.25 2.41 -7.79
N ALA A 32 0.46 3.11 -6.67
CA ALA A 32 0.98 2.49 -5.44
C ALA A 32 -0.07 1.59 -4.76
N ALA A 33 -1.35 2.00 -4.80
CA ALA A 33 -2.47 1.20 -4.32
C ALA A 33 -2.63 -0.10 -5.11
N GLU A 34 -2.49 -0.08 -6.44
CA GLU A 34 -2.53 -1.28 -7.31
C GLU A 34 -1.39 -2.26 -6.99
N LEU A 35 -0.18 -1.76 -6.77
CA LEU A 35 0.94 -2.63 -6.37
C LEU A 35 0.65 -3.36 -5.04
N LEU A 36 0.10 -2.65 -4.06
CA LEU A 36 -0.27 -3.22 -2.78
C LEU A 36 -1.51 -4.12 -2.87
N TYR A 37 -2.44 -3.80 -3.77
CA TYR A 37 -3.60 -4.64 -4.07
C TYR A 37 -3.15 -6.03 -4.53
N ASP A 38 -2.21 -6.11 -5.48
CA ASP A 38 -1.69 -7.38 -5.97
C ASP A 38 -0.97 -8.16 -4.87
N TYR A 39 -0.13 -7.48 -4.08
CA TYR A 39 0.61 -8.09 -2.96
C TYR A 39 -0.35 -8.64 -1.89
N LEU A 40 -1.35 -7.87 -1.47
CA LEU A 40 -2.29 -8.33 -0.45
C LEU A 40 -3.22 -9.43 -0.99
N SER A 41 -3.62 -9.35 -2.26
CA SER A 41 -4.41 -10.38 -2.92
C SER A 41 -3.66 -11.72 -2.99
N SER A 42 -2.34 -11.70 -3.25
CA SER A 42 -1.53 -12.93 -3.23
C SER A 42 -1.41 -13.57 -1.84
N GLU A 43 -1.54 -12.77 -0.79
CA GLU A 43 -1.56 -13.21 0.61
C GLU A 43 -2.96 -13.60 1.13
N GLY A 44 -3.96 -13.64 0.25
CA GLY A 44 -5.31 -14.10 0.56
C GLY A 44 -6.21 -13.05 1.22
N TYR A 45 -5.84 -11.77 1.16
CA TYR A 45 -6.74 -10.67 1.50
C TYR A 45 -7.68 -10.37 0.32
N GLU A 46 -8.79 -9.68 0.63
CA GLU A 46 -9.71 -9.13 -0.36
C GLU A 46 -9.63 -7.60 -0.32
N PRO A 47 -8.57 -6.98 -0.88
CA PRO A 47 -8.41 -5.55 -0.88
C PRO A 47 -9.40 -4.84 -1.81
N GLU A 48 -9.64 -3.56 -1.56
CA GLU A 48 -10.44 -2.66 -2.40
C GLU A 48 -9.68 -1.35 -2.61
N ILE A 49 -9.74 -0.81 -3.83
CA ILE A 49 -9.23 0.54 -4.14
C ILE A 49 -10.42 1.48 -4.26
N LEU A 50 -10.41 2.54 -3.44
CA LEU A 50 -11.41 3.60 -3.45
C LEU A 50 -10.79 4.89 -4.03
N GLU A 51 -11.23 5.26 -5.23
CA GLU A 51 -10.69 6.40 -5.98
C GLU A 51 -11.73 7.53 -6.03
N HIS A 52 -11.53 8.56 -5.20
CA HIS A 52 -12.41 9.74 -5.18
C HIS A 52 -12.06 10.77 -6.26
N VAL A 53 -10.76 10.89 -6.57
CA VAL A 53 -10.19 11.75 -7.60
C VAL A 53 -9.31 10.87 -8.47
N ASP A 54 -9.36 11.07 -9.78
CA ASP A 54 -8.56 10.34 -10.77
C ASP A 54 -7.07 10.34 -10.37
N GLY A 55 -6.47 9.15 -10.28
CA GLY A 55 -5.09 8.94 -9.86
C GLY A 55 -4.83 8.99 -8.34
N ARG A 56 -5.85 9.22 -7.50
CA ARG A 56 -5.73 9.43 -6.03
C ARG A 56 -6.41 8.31 -5.22
N GLY A 57 -6.15 7.05 -5.58
CA GLY A 57 -6.74 5.86 -4.95
C GLY A 57 -6.27 5.61 -3.50
N ASN A 58 -7.22 5.21 -2.64
CA ASN A 58 -6.95 4.68 -1.30
C ASN A 58 -7.10 3.16 -1.30
N LEU A 59 -6.19 2.43 -0.67
CA LEU A 59 -6.29 0.98 -0.52
C LEU A 59 -6.86 0.61 0.85
N LEU A 60 -7.89 -0.22 0.84
CA LEU A 60 -8.46 -0.83 2.04
C LEU A 60 -8.25 -2.33 1.99
N ALA A 61 -7.78 -2.91 3.10
CA ALA A 61 -7.72 -4.36 3.28
C ALA A 61 -8.12 -4.69 4.72
N SER A 62 -8.77 -5.84 4.91
CA SER A 62 -9.22 -6.26 6.23
C SER A 62 -8.94 -7.74 6.49
N LEU A 63 -8.55 -8.05 7.73
CA LEU A 63 -8.50 -9.40 8.25
C LEU A 63 -9.66 -9.59 9.23
N LYS A 64 -10.55 -10.54 8.95
CA LYS A 64 -11.72 -10.79 9.79
C LYS A 64 -11.30 -11.43 11.13
N GLY A 65 -11.47 -10.68 12.21
CA GLY A 65 -11.31 -11.19 13.58
C GLY A 65 -12.61 -11.75 14.19
N ASP A 66 -12.61 -11.95 15.50
CA ASP A 66 -13.75 -12.49 16.28
C ASP A 66 -14.87 -11.48 16.56
N GLY A 67 -14.72 -10.24 16.07
CA GLY A 67 -15.70 -9.15 16.18
C GLY A 67 -15.70 -8.41 17.52
N LYS A 68 -14.85 -8.77 18.50
CA LYS A 68 -14.83 -8.12 19.82
C LYS A 68 -14.00 -6.85 19.86
N THR A 69 -13.00 -6.74 19.00
CA THR A 69 -12.13 -5.56 18.91
C THR A 69 -11.80 -5.30 17.45
N ARG A 70 -11.72 -4.02 17.09
CA ARG A 70 -11.31 -3.54 15.79
C ARG A 70 -10.22 -2.50 15.99
N PHE A 71 -9.16 -2.60 15.20
CA PHE A 71 -8.14 -1.57 15.10
C PHE A 71 -7.77 -1.41 13.62
N MET A 72 -7.17 -0.28 13.29
CA MET A 72 -6.77 0.06 11.93
C MET A 72 -5.28 0.39 11.93
N LEU A 73 -4.56 -0.17 10.95
CA LEU A 73 -3.23 0.30 10.58
C LEU A 73 -3.43 1.34 9.47
N LEU A 74 -3.09 2.58 9.76
CA LEU A 74 -3.28 3.71 8.84
C LEU A 74 -1.93 4.23 8.37
N SER A 75 -1.82 4.51 7.08
CA SER A 75 -0.66 5.13 6.43
C SER A 75 -1.14 5.92 5.22
N HIS A 76 -0.26 6.73 4.64
CA HIS A 76 -0.53 7.47 3.41
C HIS A 76 0.47 7.06 2.32
N LEU A 77 0.06 7.18 1.05
CA LEU A 77 0.86 6.78 -0.11
C LEU A 77 1.62 7.95 -0.76
N ASP A 78 1.16 9.18 -0.54
CA ASP A 78 1.75 10.36 -1.15
C ASP A 78 3.01 10.83 -0.44
N VAL A 79 3.88 11.46 -1.22
CA VAL A 79 5.07 12.15 -0.73
C VAL A 79 5.07 13.59 -1.22
N VAL A 80 5.89 14.42 -0.57
CA VAL A 80 6.14 15.80 -1.00
C VAL A 80 7.27 15.83 -2.05
N PRO A 81 7.35 16.88 -2.88
CA PRO A 81 8.47 17.07 -3.78
C PRO A 81 9.81 17.07 -3.04
N ALA A 82 10.83 16.45 -3.64
CA ALA A 82 12.20 16.45 -3.14
C ALA A 82 13.05 17.51 -3.86
N ASP A 83 13.96 18.15 -3.13
CA ASP A 83 14.98 19.01 -3.73
C ASP A 83 16.06 18.14 -4.42
N PRO A 84 16.56 18.52 -5.61
CA PRO A 84 17.57 17.79 -6.36
C PRO A 84 18.95 17.70 -5.67
#